data_AF-A0A925CPI8-F1
#
_entry.id   AF-A0A925CPI8-F1
#
_cell.length_a   1.000
_cell.length_b   1.000
_cell.length_c   1.000
_cell.angle_alpha   90.00
_cell.angle_beta   90.00
_cell.angle_gamma   90.00
#
_symmetry.space_group_name_H-M   'P 1'
#
loop_
_entity.id
_entity.type
_entity.pdbx_description
1 polymer ?
#
loop_
_entity_poly.entity_id
_entity_poly.type
_entity_poly.pdbx_seq_one_letter_code
_entity_poly.pdbx_strand_id
1 'polypeptide(L)'
;MRNLLRLAVAATLLSAPGTVVAQTFTSNVSATQVAATVGTYSVAYQFADVGTQRVGPYALTFDMFDGAIKAIVCVDFNNHFQNAAPYLANLTLLSSDAATMASRTRVGQVLGGDVGLTRYTKMVWLALQFETEPTTQWGGIHGAIWSLQGAAGGPAVAQNPSIQFWLDQLAGADLSTVDLGGFAVVTDTRTLNGLGGSQEFLVRSNVVPEPSTYLLLATGMLGVAILARRRRRAA
;
A
#
# COMPACT_ATOMS: atom_id res chain seq x y z
N MET A 1 16.40 -34.50 -55.08
CA MET A 1 17.03 -33.48 -54.20
C MET A 1 15.92 -32.66 -53.57
N ARG A 2 15.64 -32.85 -52.26
CA ARG A 2 14.51 -32.26 -51.54
C ARG A 2 15.03 -31.15 -50.61
N ASN A 3 14.63 -29.91 -50.86
CA ASN A 3 14.95 -28.75 -50.03
C ASN A 3 14.08 -28.73 -48.76
N LEU A 4 14.70 -28.89 -47.59
CA LEU A 4 14.07 -28.70 -46.28
C LEU A 4 14.40 -27.28 -45.78
N LEU A 5 13.44 -26.36 -45.87
CA LEU A 5 13.47 -25.09 -45.13
C LEU A 5 13.28 -25.41 -43.63
N ARG A 6 14.29 -25.12 -42.81
CA ARG A 6 14.18 -25.12 -41.36
C ARG A 6 13.72 -23.74 -40.92
N LEU A 7 12.48 -23.64 -40.44
CA LEU A 7 11.98 -22.47 -39.71
C LEU A 7 12.58 -22.51 -38.30
N ALA A 8 13.52 -21.61 -38.01
CA ALA A 8 14.00 -21.37 -36.65
C ALA A 8 13.01 -20.42 -35.95
N VAL A 9 12.20 -20.97 -35.04
CA VAL A 9 11.40 -20.16 -34.13
C VAL A 9 12.33 -19.69 -33.01
N ALA A 10 12.75 -18.43 -33.06
CA ALA A 10 13.42 -17.78 -31.95
C ALA A 10 12.42 -17.59 -30.81
N ALA A 11 12.48 -18.45 -29.80
CA ALA A 11 11.79 -18.25 -28.54
C ALA A 11 12.56 -17.18 -27.76
N THR A 12 12.12 -15.93 -27.87
CA THR A 12 12.52 -14.86 -26.96
C THR A 12 12.09 -15.29 -25.55
N LEU A 13 13.06 -15.60 -24.69
CA LEU A 13 12.83 -15.70 -23.25
C LEU A 13 12.40 -14.31 -22.77
N LEU A 14 11.09 -14.09 -22.67
CA LEU A 14 10.58 -13.09 -21.74
C LEU A 14 10.87 -13.64 -20.35
N SER A 15 11.88 -13.07 -19.69
CA SER A 15 12.04 -13.21 -18.25
C SER A 15 10.76 -12.67 -17.60
N ALA A 16 9.93 -13.58 -17.08
CA ALA A 16 8.79 -13.19 -16.27
C ALA A 16 9.32 -12.38 -15.07
N PRO A 17 8.74 -11.22 -14.75
CA PRO A 17 9.03 -10.55 -13.48
C PRO A 17 8.70 -11.53 -12.35
N GLY A 18 9.55 -11.48 -11.30
CA GLY A 18 9.59 -12.44 -10.20
C GLY A 18 8.21 -12.85 -9.70
N THR A 19 8.08 -14.13 -9.39
CA THR A 19 6.89 -14.73 -8.80
C THR A 19 6.51 -13.94 -7.55
N VAL A 20 5.49 -13.09 -7.64
CA VAL A 20 4.94 -12.41 -6.46
C VAL A 20 4.24 -13.48 -5.64
N VAL A 21 4.92 -14.00 -4.62
CA VAL A 21 4.28 -14.87 -3.65
C VAL A 21 3.27 -14.00 -2.92
N ALA A 22 1.98 -14.26 -3.15
CA ALA A 22 0.91 -13.72 -2.34
C ALA A 22 1.13 -14.22 -0.90
N GLN A 23 1.73 -13.38 -0.06
CA GLN A 23 1.71 -13.63 1.37
C GLN A 23 0.32 -13.25 1.88
N THR A 24 -0.53 -14.25 1.97
CA THR A 24 -1.77 -14.15 2.75
C THR A 24 -1.37 -14.10 4.22
N PHE A 25 -1.55 -12.96 4.87
CA PHE A 25 -1.44 -12.88 6.32
C PHE A 25 -2.56 -13.72 6.93
N THR A 26 -2.24 -14.95 7.33
CA THR A 26 -3.17 -15.82 8.06
C THR A 26 -3.31 -15.29 9.48
N SER A 27 -4.20 -14.30 9.66
CA SER A 27 -4.95 -13.84 10.84
C SER A 27 -4.36 -13.88 12.27
N ASN A 28 -3.10 -14.23 12.49
CA ASN A 28 -2.45 -14.32 13.81
C ASN A 28 -1.01 -13.82 13.80
N VAL A 29 -0.56 -13.12 12.75
CA VAL A 29 0.75 -12.46 12.77
C VAL A 29 0.61 -11.11 13.49
N SER A 30 0.28 -11.17 14.77
CA SER A 30 0.63 -10.09 15.68
C SER A 30 2.15 -10.21 15.88
N ALA A 31 2.92 -9.13 15.69
CA ALA A 31 4.31 -8.98 16.16
C ALA A 31 5.52 -9.32 15.27
N THR A 32 5.51 -9.06 13.96
CA THR A 32 6.78 -9.09 13.21
C THR A 32 7.40 -7.70 13.09
N GLN A 33 8.61 -7.53 13.66
CA GLN A 33 9.50 -6.42 13.35
C GLN A 33 10.18 -6.66 12.01
N VAL A 34 10.29 -5.60 11.22
CA VAL A 34 10.52 -5.70 9.78
C VAL A 34 11.51 -4.64 9.38
N ALA A 35 12.51 -5.01 8.58
CA ALA A 35 13.34 -4.03 7.89
C ALA A 35 12.53 -3.39 6.75
N ALA A 36 12.30 -2.09 6.85
CA ALA A 36 11.71 -1.28 5.79
C ALA A 36 12.83 -0.46 5.15
N THR A 37 13.01 -0.62 3.84
CA THR A 37 13.95 0.19 3.07
C THR A 37 13.15 1.07 2.14
N VAL A 38 13.14 2.38 2.41
CA VAL A 38 12.40 3.30 1.54
C VAL A 38 13.13 3.42 0.21
N GLY A 39 12.58 2.76 -0.81
CA GLY A 39 13.04 2.87 -2.18
C GLY A 39 12.86 4.29 -2.75
N THR A 40 13.36 4.50 -3.96
CA THR A 40 13.16 5.74 -4.71
C THR A 40 11.66 5.92 -4.99
N TYR A 41 11.12 7.12 -4.78
CA TYR A 41 9.73 7.44 -5.14
C TYR A 41 9.48 7.11 -6.61
N SER A 42 8.53 6.22 -6.92
CA SER A 42 8.12 6.00 -8.30
C SER A 42 6.93 6.87 -8.72
N VAL A 43 6.13 7.35 -7.75
CA VAL A 43 4.99 8.24 -7.99
C VAL A 43 4.88 9.23 -6.82
N ALA A 44 4.87 10.53 -7.13
CA ALA A 44 4.65 11.61 -6.17
C ALA A 44 4.00 12.79 -6.88
N TYR A 45 2.91 13.30 -6.33
CA TYR A 45 2.25 14.54 -6.77
C TYR A 45 2.56 15.66 -5.78
N GLN A 46 2.24 16.91 -6.06
CA GLN A 46 2.45 18.02 -5.10
C GLN A 46 1.13 18.69 -4.75
N PHE A 47 1.03 19.24 -3.54
CA PHE A 47 -0.06 20.19 -3.24
C PHE A 47 0.09 21.42 -4.12
N ALA A 48 -1.00 21.85 -4.76
CA ALA A 48 -1.01 23.11 -5.49
C ALA A 48 -0.80 24.32 -4.55
N ASP A 49 -1.27 24.23 -3.29
CA ASP A 49 -1.42 25.39 -2.40
C ASP A 49 -0.56 25.36 -1.12
N VAL A 50 0.12 24.23 -0.83
CA VAL A 50 0.85 24.02 0.43
C VAL A 50 2.38 23.87 0.19
N GLY A 51 2.90 24.46 -0.88
CA GLY A 51 4.33 24.43 -1.22
C GLY A 51 4.78 23.10 -1.85
N THR A 52 6.02 22.67 -1.59
CA THR A 52 6.66 21.51 -2.25
C THR A 52 6.25 20.15 -1.69
N GLN A 53 5.21 20.10 -0.85
CA GLN A 53 4.81 18.87 -0.17
C GLN A 53 4.30 17.85 -1.18
N ARG A 54 4.84 16.64 -1.09
CA ARG A 54 4.44 15.55 -1.98
C ARG A 54 3.20 14.84 -1.46
N VAL A 55 2.38 14.30 -2.35
CA VAL A 55 1.09 13.64 -2.06
C VAL A 55 0.84 12.45 -2.98
N GLY A 56 -0.22 11.72 -2.65
CA GLY A 56 -0.68 10.50 -3.31
C GLY A 56 -0.12 9.24 -2.64
N PRO A 57 -0.42 8.07 -3.22
CA PRO A 57 0.30 6.86 -2.88
C PRO A 57 1.76 6.98 -3.32
N TYR A 58 2.67 6.58 -2.44
CA TYR A 58 4.09 6.42 -2.74
C TYR A 58 4.42 4.96 -3.00
N ALA A 59 5.63 4.69 -3.46
CA ALA A 59 6.15 3.35 -3.62
C ALA A 59 7.26 3.08 -2.62
N LEU A 60 7.08 2.05 -1.79
CA LEU A 60 8.11 1.55 -0.87
C LEU A 60 8.42 0.08 -1.15
N THR A 61 9.67 -0.29 -0.95
CA THR A 61 10.10 -1.70 -0.94
C THR A 61 10.21 -2.17 0.50
N PHE A 62 9.73 -3.36 0.78
CA PHE A 62 9.88 -3.96 2.11
C PHE A 62 10.56 -5.32 1.97
N ASP A 63 11.57 -5.57 2.79
CA ASP A 63 12.32 -6.83 2.76
C ASP A 63 11.40 -8.02 3.08
N MET A 64 10.40 -7.80 3.95
CA MET A 64 9.36 -8.80 4.26
C MET A 64 8.49 -9.23 3.06
N PHE A 65 8.39 -8.39 2.03
CA PHE A 65 7.65 -8.69 0.82
C PHE A 65 8.59 -9.16 -0.29
N ASP A 66 9.73 -9.74 0.07
CA ASP A 66 10.78 -10.16 -0.87
C ASP A 66 11.27 -9.00 -1.76
N GLY A 67 11.34 -7.80 -1.16
CA GLY A 67 11.67 -6.56 -1.86
C GLY A 67 10.59 -6.02 -2.80
N ALA A 68 9.36 -6.57 -2.77
CA ALA A 68 8.29 -6.09 -3.63
C ALA A 68 7.93 -4.63 -3.34
N ILE A 69 7.68 -3.88 -4.42
CA ILE A 69 7.18 -2.52 -4.35
C ILE A 69 5.71 -2.55 -3.91
N LYS A 70 5.38 -1.73 -2.92
CA LYS A 70 4.01 -1.51 -2.44
C LYS A 70 3.62 -0.06 -2.61
N ALA A 71 2.40 0.14 -3.09
CA ALA A 71 1.71 1.39 -2.92
C ALA A 71 1.45 1.61 -1.42
N ILE A 72 1.87 2.74 -0.91
CA ILE A 72 1.72 3.13 0.49
C ILE A 72 1.14 4.53 0.56
N VAL A 73 0.45 4.86 1.65
CA VAL A 73 -0.05 6.19 1.91
C VAL A 73 0.63 6.73 3.16
N CYS A 74 1.25 7.90 3.04
CA CYS A 74 1.79 8.57 4.22
C CYS A 74 0.64 9.02 5.11
N VAL A 75 0.64 8.56 6.35
CA VAL A 75 -0.35 8.97 7.35
C VAL A 75 0.22 9.96 8.34
N ASP A 76 1.49 10.36 8.17
CA ASP A 76 2.28 11.14 9.12
C ASP A 76 2.99 12.34 8.49
N PHE A 77 2.46 13.54 8.75
CA PHE A 77 3.01 14.77 8.20
C PHE A 77 4.26 15.27 8.93
N ASN A 78 4.39 14.97 10.22
CA ASN A 78 5.37 15.62 11.10
C ASN A 78 6.74 14.94 11.08
N ASN A 79 6.79 13.70 10.64
CA ASN A 79 8.03 12.97 10.45
C ASN A 79 8.35 12.87 8.96
N HIS A 80 9.64 12.80 8.66
CA HIS A 80 10.13 12.58 7.31
C HIS A 80 10.91 11.27 7.27
N PHE A 81 11.00 10.70 6.08
CA PHE A 81 11.95 9.64 5.79
C PHE A 81 13.05 10.19 4.88
N GLN A 82 14.22 9.58 4.96
CA GLN A 82 15.32 9.84 4.03
C GLN A 82 15.31 8.73 2.99
N ASN A 83 15.41 9.09 1.72
CA ASN A 83 15.42 8.11 0.63
C ASN A 83 16.58 7.13 0.81
N ALA A 84 16.33 5.86 0.55
CA ALA A 84 17.31 4.77 0.62
C ALA A 84 17.96 4.54 2.01
N ALA A 85 17.45 5.17 3.07
CA ALA A 85 17.88 4.87 4.44
C ALA A 85 17.00 3.75 5.02
N PRO A 86 17.53 2.54 5.29
CA PRO A 86 16.76 1.49 5.93
C PRO A 86 16.47 1.81 7.40
N TYR A 87 15.31 1.40 7.89
CA TYR A 87 14.96 1.46 9.31
C TYR A 87 14.13 0.24 9.73
N LEU A 88 14.15 -0.07 11.02
CA LEU A 88 13.32 -1.12 11.60
C LEU A 88 11.94 -0.57 11.91
N ALA A 89 10.91 -1.23 11.39
CA ALA A 89 9.52 -0.88 11.56
C ALA A 89 8.70 -2.04 12.14
N ASN A 90 7.67 -1.70 12.91
CA ASN A 90 6.58 -2.62 13.21
C ASN A 90 5.61 -2.62 12.03
N LEU A 91 5.30 -3.78 11.48
CA LEU A 91 4.11 -3.96 10.65
C LEU A 91 2.96 -4.38 11.55
N THR A 92 1.92 -3.56 11.62
CA THR A 92 0.79 -3.82 12.50
C THR A 92 -0.50 -3.88 11.69
N LEU A 93 -1.10 -5.08 11.59
CA LEU A 93 -2.38 -5.27 10.90
C LEU A 93 -3.47 -4.44 11.60
N LEU A 94 -4.35 -3.80 10.84
CA LEU A 94 -5.48 -3.08 11.42
C LEU A 94 -6.53 -4.02 12.05
N SER A 95 -6.44 -5.33 11.79
CA SER A 95 -7.19 -6.36 12.49
C SER A 95 -6.57 -6.80 13.83
N SER A 96 -5.47 -6.17 14.27
CA SER A 96 -4.83 -6.51 15.55
C SER A 96 -5.65 -6.02 16.75
N ASP A 97 -5.41 -6.59 17.92
CA ASP A 97 -6.04 -6.13 19.16
C ASP A 97 -5.63 -4.70 19.55
N ALA A 98 -6.44 -4.09 20.43
CA ALA A 98 -6.26 -2.72 20.90
C ALA A 98 -4.91 -2.50 21.61
N ALA A 99 -4.41 -3.48 22.37
CA ALA A 99 -3.12 -3.36 23.06
C ALA A 99 -1.94 -3.31 22.08
N THR A 100 -2.02 -4.10 21.01
CA THR A 100 -1.06 -4.11 19.92
C THR A 100 -1.10 -2.79 19.15
N MET A 101 -2.29 -2.30 18.80
CA MET A 101 -2.46 -0.98 18.17
C MET A 101 -1.87 0.14 19.03
N ALA A 102 -2.17 0.13 20.34
CA ALA A 102 -1.72 1.13 21.29
C ALA A 102 -0.18 1.15 21.46
N SER A 103 0.46 -0.01 21.44
CA SER A 103 1.91 -0.09 21.67
C SER A 103 2.76 0.10 20.42
N ARG A 104 2.24 -0.25 19.23
CA ARG A 104 3.06 -0.37 18.02
C ARG A 104 2.87 0.71 16.98
N THR A 105 1.78 1.46 17.05
CA THR A 105 1.46 2.47 16.04
C THR A 105 1.53 3.88 16.62
N ARG A 106 1.90 4.87 15.83
CA ARG A 106 2.09 6.25 16.30
C ARG A 106 0.77 6.80 16.83
N VAL A 107 -0.31 6.69 16.06
CA VAL A 107 -1.63 7.17 16.49
C VAL A 107 -2.15 6.38 17.71
N GLY A 108 -1.93 5.07 17.75
CA GLY A 108 -2.34 4.24 18.89
C GLY A 108 -1.60 4.59 20.18
N GLN A 109 -0.31 4.92 20.12
CA GLN A 109 0.46 5.35 21.29
C GLN A 109 -0.04 6.68 21.88
N VAL A 110 -0.61 7.56 21.05
CA VAL A 110 -1.12 8.87 21.50
C VAL A 110 -2.56 8.79 21.96
N LEU A 111 -3.41 8.06 21.25
CA LEU A 111 -4.87 8.07 21.45
C LEU A 111 -5.41 6.82 22.16
N GLY A 112 -4.59 5.78 22.34
CA GLY A 112 -5.03 4.45 22.75
C GLY A 112 -5.50 3.59 21.57
N GLY A 113 -5.65 2.29 21.81
CA GLY A 113 -5.89 1.28 20.76
C GLY A 113 -7.18 1.48 19.98
N ASP A 114 -8.32 1.61 20.66
CA ASP A 114 -9.63 1.68 20.01
C ASP A 114 -9.85 3.00 19.25
N VAL A 115 -9.41 4.11 19.85
CA VAL A 115 -9.47 5.44 19.23
C VAL A 115 -8.49 5.52 18.06
N GLY A 116 -7.31 4.93 18.21
CA GLY A 116 -6.32 4.80 17.15
C GLY A 116 -6.84 3.98 15.98
N LEU A 117 -7.49 2.84 16.25
CA LEU A 117 -8.09 2.01 15.20
C LEU A 117 -9.19 2.78 14.46
N THR A 118 -10.09 3.45 15.18
CA THR A 118 -11.12 4.31 14.57
C THR A 118 -10.51 5.39 13.67
N ARG A 119 -9.36 5.94 14.07
CA ARG A 119 -8.63 6.93 13.27
C ARG A 119 -8.06 6.30 12.00
N TYR A 120 -7.43 5.13 12.09
CA TYR A 120 -6.92 4.43 10.93
C TYR A 120 -8.02 3.99 9.98
N THR A 121 -9.20 3.57 10.46
CA THR A 121 -10.35 3.25 9.61
C THR A 121 -10.73 4.43 8.72
N LYS A 122 -10.74 5.64 9.27
CA LYS A 122 -10.98 6.88 8.49
C LYS A 122 -9.88 7.13 7.46
N MET A 123 -8.62 6.90 7.83
CA MET A 123 -7.48 7.04 6.92
C MET A 123 -7.52 6.00 5.79
N VAL A 124 -7.93 4.76 6.08
CA VAL A 124 -8.13 3.71 5.07
C VAL A 124 -9.23 4.12 4.10
N TRP A 125 -10.37 4.58 4.60
CA TRP A 125 -11.46 5.04 3.75
C TRP A 125 -11.01 6.13 2.78
N LEU A 126 -10.26 7.12 3.26
CA LEU A 126 -9.66 8.16 2.42
C LEU A 126 -8.64 7.59 1.44
N ALA A 127 -7.77 6.67 1.88
CA ALA A 127 -6.76 6.04 1.04
C ALA A 127 -7.39 5.25 -0.12
N LEU A 128 -8.53 4.60 0.09
CA LEU A 128 -9.26 3.90 -0.96
C LEU A 128 -9.72 4.84 -2.09
N GLN A 129 -9.93 6.13 -1.81
CA GLN A 129 -10.36 7.10 -2.83
C GLN A 129 -9.27 7.33 -3.89
N PHE A 130 -7.99 7.08 -3.60
CA PHE A 130 -6.92 7.17 -4.60
C PHE A 130 -7.11 6.19 -5.77
N GLU A 131 -7.89 5.11 -5.60
CA GLU A 131 -8.11 4.09 -6.63
C GLU A 131 -9.19 4.48 -7.64
N THR A 132 -10.13 5.34 -7.25
CA THR A 132 -11.28 5.72 -8.07
C THR A 132 -11.24 7.18 -8.52
N GLU A 133 -10.55 8.03 -7.76
CA GLU A 133 -10.55 9.48 -8.00
C GLU A 133 -9.40 9.93 -8.91
N PRO A 134 -9.63 10.97 -9.74
CA PRO A 134 -8.58 11.52 -10.59
C PRO A 134 -7.45 12.12 -9.75
N THR A 135 -6.23 12.10 -10.29
CA THR A 135 -5.01 12.59 -9.62
C THR A 135 -5.09 14.06 -9.18
N THR A 136 -5.97 14.86 -9.80
CA THR A 136 -6.26 16.24 -9.37
C THR A 136 -6.89 16.34 -7.99
N GLN A 137 -7.52 15.27 -7.50
CA GLN A 137 -8.12 15.20 -6.16
C GLN A 137 -7.14 14.69 -5.09
N TRP A 138 -6.01 14.11 -5.49
CA TRP A 138 -5.12 13.40 -4.56
C TRP A 138 -4.53 14.30 -3.48
N GLY A 139 -4.29 15.58 -3.78
CA GLY A 139 -3.87 16.57 -2.77
C GLY A 139 -4.90 16.71 -1.65
N GLY A 140 -6.17 16.91 -1.98
CA GLY A 140 -7.24 17.03 -0.99
C GLY A 140 -7.41 15.77 -0.14
N ILE A 141 -7.39 14.58 -0.78
CA ILE A 141 -7.49 13.28 -0.10
C ILE A 141 -6.35 13.14 0.92
N HIS A 142 -5.11 13.37 0.49
CA HIS A 142 -3.94 13.20 1.36
C HIS A 142 -3.90 14.26 2.48
N GLY A 143 -4.28 15.50 2.17
CA GLY A 143 -4.40 16.55 3.18
C GLY A 143 -5.48 16.22 4.21
N ALA A 144 -6.59 15.60 3.81
CA ALA A 144 -7.61 15.11 4.74
C ALA A 144 -7.05 14.00 5.65
N ILE A 145 -6.24 13.08 5.13
CA ILE A 145 -5.56 12.04 5.92
C ILE A 145 -4.67 12.68 7.00
N TRP A 146 -3.84 13.66 6.65
CA TRP A 146 -2.99 14.34 7.63
C TRP A 146 -3.78 15.17 8.64
N SER A 147 -4.90 15.77 8.21
CA SER A 147 -5.80 16.50 9.12
C SER A 147 -6.39 15.60 10.20
N LEU A 148 -6.49 14.28 9.96
CA LEU A 148 -6.91 13.33 10.97
C LEU A 148 -5.88 13.16 12.10
N GLN A 149 -4.62 13.56 11.94
CA GLN A 149 -3.63 13.54 13.02
C GLN A 149 -3.84 14.64 14.08
N GLY A 150 -4.70 15.63 13.81
CA GLY A 150 -5.03 16.73 14.73
C GLY A 150 -4.34 18.05 14.41
N ALA A 151 -4.52 19.05 15.28
CA ALA A 151 -4.12 20.46 15.04
C ALA A 151 -2.63 20.70 14.79
N ALA A 152 -1.77 19.72 15.09
CA ALA A 152 -0.33 19.81 14.92
C ALA A 152 0.19 19.01 13.72
N GLY A 153 -0.65 18.33 12.94
CA GLY A 153 -0.22 17.24 12.06
C GLY A 153 -0.56 17.39 10.58
N GLY A 154 -0.94 18.56 10.07
CA GLY A 154 -1.25 18.69 8.65
C GLY A 154 -1.40 20.12 8.14
N PRO A 155 -1.49 20.31 6.82
CA PRO A 155 -1.85 21.59 6.22
C PRO A 155 -3.13 22.16 6.84
N ALA A 156 -3.17 23.48 7.04
CA ALA A 156 -4.32 24.13 7.64
C ALA A 156 -5.57 23.91 6.77
N VAL A 157 -6.51 23.09 7.26
CA VAL A 157 -7.80 22.77 6.59
C VAL A 157 -8.53 24.03 6.15
N ALA A 158 -8.52 25.08 6.99
CA ALA A 158 -9.17 26.35 6.72
C ALA A 158 -8.64 27.09 5.48
N GLN A 159 -7.50 26.69 4.94
CA GLN A 159 -6.85 27.33 3.80
C GLN A 159 -6.94 26.49 2.50
N ASN A 160 -7.55 25.30 2.54
CA ASN A 160 -7.65 24.44 1.36
C ASN A 160 -9.06 23.80 1.21
N PRO A 161 -9.91 24.33 0.30
CA PRO A 161 -11.25 23.81 0.06
C PRO A 161 -11.29 22.34 -0.38
N SER A 162 -10.24 21.85 -1.05
CA SER A 162 -10.16 20.44 -1.47
C SER A 162 -10.00 19.52 -0.26
N ILE A 163 -9.23 19.93 0.76
CA ILE A 163 -9.12 19.17 2.01
C ILE A 163 -10.47 19.14 2.74
N GLN A 164 -11.14 20.30 2.87
CA GLN A 164 -12.44 20.38 3.53
C GLN A 164 -13.48 19.51 2.82
N PHE A 165 -13.53 19.53 1.48
CA PHE A 165 -14.40 18.66 0.70
C PHE A 165 -14.26 17.19 1.09
N TRP A 166 -13.02 16.67 1.18
CA TRP A 166 -12.78 15.27 1.55
C TRP A 166 -13.10 14.95 3.00
N LEU A 167 -12.93 15.91 3.91
CA LEU A 167 -13.37 15.77 5.31
C LEU A 167 -14.90 15.72 5.41
N ASP A 168 -15.62 16.49 4.59
CA ASP A 168 -17.08 16.45 4.52
C ASP A 168 -17.57 15.11 3.94
N GLN A 169 -16.91 14.60 2.89
CA GLN A 169 -17.19 13.26 2.37
C GLN A 169 -16.99 12.18 3.44
N LEU A 170 -15.89 12.25 4.18
CA LEU A 170 -15.59 11.32 5.27
C LEU A 170 -16.65 11.39 6.39
N ALA A 171 -17.16 12.58 6.71
CA ALA A 171 -18.17 12.75 7.75
C ALA A 171 -19.51 12.05 7.41
N GLY A 172 -19.84 11.94 6.12
CA GLY A 172 -21.00 11.22 5.62
C GLY A 172 -20.76 9.75 5.27
N ALA A 173 -19.52 9.25 5.40
CA ALA A 173 -19.15 7.91 4.95
C ALA A 173 -19.61 6.80 5.91
N ASP A 174 -20.09 5.69 5.34
CA ASP A 174 -20.31 4.46 6.10
C ASP A 174 -19.00 3.66 6.26
N LEU A 175 -18.35 3.87 7.40
CA LEU A 175 -17.10 3.22 7.73
C LEU A 175 -17.23 1.71 8.04
N SER A 176 -18.45 1.18 8.20
CA SER A 176 -18.67 -0.25 8.47
C SER A 176 -18.34 -1.15 7.27
N THR A 177 -18.28 -0.55 6.07
CA THR A 177 -17.96 -1.23 4.81
C THR A 177 -16.45 -1.33 4.54
N VAL A 178 -15.63 -0.67 5.36
CA VAL A 178 -14.18 -0.63 5.17
C VAL A 178 -13.57 -1.96 5.63
N ASP A 179 -13.04 -2.74 4.68
CA ASP A 179 -12.30 -3.97 5.00
C ASP A 179 -10.90 -3.63 5.54
N LEU A 180 -10.75 -3.71 6.86
CA LEU A 180 -9.48 -3.49 7.56
C LEU A 180 -8.51 -4.68 7.47
N GLY A 181 -9.00 -5.88 7.13
CA GLY A 181 -8.17 -7.09 7.07
C GLY A 181 -7.08 -7.01 6.00
N GLY A 182 -7.32 -6.23 4.94
CA GLY A 182 -6.38 -5.96 3.87
C GLY A 182 -5.38 -4.83 4.14
N PHE A 183 -5.32 -4.27 5.35
CA PHE A 183 -4.48 -3.11 5.65
C PHE A 183 -3.58 -3.30 6.87
N ALA A 184 -2.42 -2.66 6.81
CA ALA A 184 -1.45 -2.58 7.89
C ALA A 184 -0.85 -1.18 8.01
N VAL A 185 -0.37 -0.87 9.20
CA VAL A 185 0.41 0.34 9.48
C VAL A 185 1.87 -0.05 9.65
N VAL A 186 2.75 0.68 9.00
CA VAL A 186 4.21 0.57 9.13
C VAL A 186 4.69 1.72 9.99
N THR A 187 5.14 1.41 11.20
CA THR A 187 5.58 2.40 12.19
C THR A 187 7.03 2.14 12.56
N ASP A 188 7.90 3.16 12.56
CA ASP A 188 9.28 3.02 13.01
C ASP A 188 9.33 2.54 14.48
N THR A 189 10.15 1.52 14.76
CA THR A 189 10.35 0.96 16.10
C THR A 189 10.90 1.96 17.13
N ARG A 190 11.51 3.06 16.66
CA ARG A 190 12.00 4.18 17.49
C ARG A 190 10.88 5.14 17.91
N THR A 191 9.65 4.92 17.45
CA THR A 191 8.48 5.73 17.81
C THR A 191 8.08 5.45 19.26
N LEU A 192 8.13 6.48 20.09
CA LEU A 192 7.79 6.42 21.51
C LEU A 192 6.80 7.52 21.87
N ASN A 193 5.65 7.13 22.44
CA ASN A 193 4.54 8.04 22.77
C ASN A 193 4.12 8.92 21.59
N GLY A 194 4.16 8.37 20.37
CA GLY A 194 3.84 9.08 19.15
C GLY A 194 4.93 10.01 18.61
N LEU A 195 6.11 10.04 19.23
CA LEU A 195 7.22 10.94 18.88
C LEU A 195 8.44 10.18 18.36
N GLY A 196 9.31 10.88 17.61
CA GLY A 196 10.54 10.33 17.05
C GLY A 196 10.32 9.36 15.88
N GLY A 197 11.41 8.77 15.39
CA GLY A 197 11.39 7.81 14.28
C GLY A 197 11.13 8.43 12.89
N SER A 198 11.12 7.57 11.89
CA SER A 198 10.75 7.87 10.51
C SER A 198 9.23 7.99 10.34
N GLN A 199 8.83 8.47 9.15
CA GLN A 199 7.44 8.66 8.76
C GLN A 199 6.63 7.35 8.81
N GLU A 200 5.38 7.44 9.29
CA GLU A 200 4.45 6.32 9.34
C GLU A 200 3.61 6.18 8.06
N PHE A 201 3.36 4.94 7.67
CA PHE A 201 2.66 4.62 6.43
C PHE A 201 1.52 3.63 6.63
N LEU A 202 0.45 3.81 5.86
CA LEU A 202 -0.57 2.81 5.61
C LEU A 202 -0.18 2.01 4.36
N VAL A 203 -0.29 0.69 4.42
CA VAL A 203 0.01 -0.23 3.32
C VAL A 203 -1.07 -1.30 3.20
N ARG A 204 -1.36 -1.76 1.97
CA ARG A 204 -2.17 -2.97 1.77
C ARG A 204 -1.37 -4.19 2.24
N SER A 205 -1.89 -4.91 3.22
CA SER A 205 -1.27 -6.13 3.78
C SER A 205 -1.44 -7.31 2.82
N ASN A 206 -2.55 -7.38 2.10
CA ASN A 206 -2.77 -8.41 1.10
C ASN A 206 -2.08 -8.02 -0.22
N VAL A 207 -1.08 -8.81 -0.61
CA VAL A 207 -0.71 -8.88 -2.02
C VAL A 207 -1.76 -9.73 -2.70
N VAL A 208 -2.94 -9.16 -2.96
CA VAL A 208 -3.90 -9.81 -3.86
C VAL A 208 -3.18 -9.91 -5.20
N PRO A 209 -2.95 -11.11 -5.76
CA PRO A 209 -2.46 -11.21 -7.13
C PRO A 209 -3.41 -10.39 -7.98
N GLU A 210 -2.88 -9.39 -8.69
CA GLU A 210 -3.68 -8.57 -9.57
C GLU A 210 -4.58 -9.48 -10.43
N PRO A 211 -5.82 -9.10 -10.75
CA PRO A 211 -6.72 -9.93 -11.57
C PRO A 211 -6.06 -10.45 -12.86
N SER A 212 -5.08 -9.72 -13.39
CA SER A 212 -4.21 -10.08 -14.51
C SER A 212 -3.43 -11.39 -14.30
N THR A 213 -3.01 -11.71 -13.07
CA THR A 213 -2.25 -12.92 -12.73
C THR A 213 -3.13 -14.16 -12.84
N TYR A 214 -4.36 -14.10 -12.34
CA TYR A 214 -5.32 -15.19 -12.51
C TYR A 214 -5.72 -15.38 -13.97
N LEU A 215 -5.88 -14.27 -14.70
CA LEU A 215 -6.14 -14.31 -16.14
C LEU A 215 -4.97 -14.95 -16.90
N LEU A 216 -3.72 -14.58 -16.59
CA LEU A 216 -2.51 -15.16 -17.19
C LEU A 216 -2.34 -16.64 -16.85
N LEU A 217 -2.62 -17.04 -15.62
CA LEU A 217 -2.59 -18.44 -15.21
C LEU A 217 -3.68 -19.25 -15.94
N ALA A 218 -4.91 -18.73 -15.99
CA ALA A 218 -6.02 -19.37 -16.68
C ALA A 218 -5.76 -19.51 -18.19
N THR A 219 -5.29 -18.44 -18.84
CA THR A 219 -4.93 -18.45 -20.25
C THR A 219 -3.73 -19.36 -20.55
N GLY A 220 -2.73 -19.38 -19.67
CA GLY A 220 -1.60 -20.31 -19.75
C GLY A 220 -2.03 -21.77 -19.67
N MET A 221 -2.88 -22.12 -18.70
CA MET A 221 -3.43 -23.48 -18.57
C MET A 221 -4.26 -23.88 -19.81
N LEU A 222 -5.07 -22.96 -20.34
CA LEU A 222 -5.84 -23.19 -21.56
C LEU A 222 -4.93 -23.49 -22.76
N GLY A 223 -3.83 -22.73 -22.91
CA GLY A 223 -2.82 -22.96 -23.94
C GLY A 223 -2.20 -24.35 -23.86
N VAL A 224 -1.79 -24.79 -22.67
CA VAL A 224 -1.22 -26.14 -22.43
C VAL A 224 -2.24 -27.23 -22.76
N ALA A 225 -3.50 -27.07 -22.35
CA ALA A 225 -4.56 -28.04 -22.62
C ALA A 225 -4.83 -28.22 -24.13
N ILE A 226 -4.82 -27.11 -24.89
CA ILE A 226 -4.99 -27.15 -26.36
C ILE A 226 -3.80 -27.87 -27.02
N LEU A 227 -2.57 -27.55 -26.65
CA LEU A 227 -1.36 -28.21 -27.15
C LEU A 227 -1.35 -29.71 -26.83
N ALA A 228 -1.73 -30.10 -25.62
CA ALA A 228 -1.82 -31.50 -25.20
C ALA A 228 -2.88 -32.29 -25.98
N ARG A 229 -4.02 -31.67 -26.32
CA ARG A 229 -5.04 -32.29 -27.19
C ARG A 229 -4.56 -32.46 -28.62
N ARG A 230 -3.85 -31.46 -29.18
CA ARG A 230 -3.31 -31.56 -30.55
C ARG A 230 -2.27 -32.67 -30.68
N ARG A 231 -1.38 -32.82 -29.71
CA ARG A 231 -0.39 -33.90 -29.69
C ARG A 231 -1.03 -35.29 -29.62
N ARG A 232 -2.09 -35.46 -28.81
CA ARG A 232 -2.83 -36.72 -28.71
C ARG A 232 -3.64 -37.10 -29.95
N ARG A 233 -3.95 -36.14 -30.83
CA ARG A 233 -4.63 -36.42 -32.12
C ARG A 233 -3.67 -36.66 -33.27
N ALA A 234 -2.40 -36.30 -33.10
CA ALA A 234 -1.35 -36.46 -34.10
C ALA A 234 -0.47 -37.70 -33.87
N ALA A 235 -0.63 -38.35 -32.71
CA ALA A 235 -0.12 -39.68 -32.39
C ALA A 235 -1.24 -40.70 -32.57
#